data_AF-A0A9P3WJ38-F1
#
_entry.id   AF-A0A9P3WJ38-F1
#
_cell.length_a   1.000
_cell.length_b   1.000
_cell.length_c   1.000
_cell.angle_alpha   90.00
_cell.angle_beta   90.00
_cell.angle_gamma   90.00
#
_symmetry.space_group_name_H-M   'P 1'
#
loop_
_entity.id
_entity.type
_entity.pdbx_description
1 polymer ?
#
loop_
_entity_poly.entity_id
_entity_poly.type
_entity_poly.pdbx_seq_one_letter_code
_entity_poly.pdbx_strand_id
1 'polypeptide(L)'
;MNNILRIALLLMYCLGLILLCLVSVDKYSWMSEMDPSVPAGSVTADTSNSDLTSLLIFIGIIVIQFISVIFEKSRKMKLLAVVLALIAAGVFIARTHYL
;
A
#
# COMPACT_ATOMS: atom_id res chain seq x y z
N MET A 1 22.11 -11.63 3.61
CA MET A 1 21.43 -11.12 2.41
C MET A 1 22.39 -10.20 1.66
N ASN A 2 22.51 -10.31 0.33
CA ASN A 2 23.35 -9.39 -0.45
C ASN A 2 22.74 -7.97 -0.42
N ASN A 3 23.59 -6.95 -0.45
CA ASN A 3 23.15 -5.54 -0.39
C ASN A 3 22.19 -5.17 -1.53
N ILE A 4 22.34 -5.76 -2.72
CA ILE A 4 21.47 -5.54 -3.87
C ILE A 4 20.05 -6.08 -3.62
N LEU A 5 19.93 -7.34 -3.15
CA LEU A 5 18.64 -7.95 -2.83
C LEU A 5 17.89 -7.14 -1.77
N ARG A 6 18.64 -6.62 -0.80
CA ARG A 6 18.10 -5.76 0.25
C ARG A 6 17.54 -4.44 -0.29
N ILE A 7 18.26 -3.78 -1.19
CA ILE A 7 17.78 -2.56 -1.85
C ILE A 7 16.55 -2.85 -2.70
N ALA A 8 16.55 -3.98 -3.43
CA ALA A 8 15.41 -4.40 -4.24
C ALA A 8 14.13 -4.64 -3.39
N LEU A 9 14.26 -5.28 -2.22
CA LEU A 9 13.13 -5.49 -1.29
C LEU A 9 12.58 -4.17 -0.73
N LEU A 10 13.45 -3.22 -0.39
CA LEU A 10 13.04 -1.89 0.04
C LEU A 10 12.32 -1.10 -1.06
N LEU A 11 12.82 -1.17 -2.30
CA LEU A 11 12.17 -0.55 -3.45
C LEU A 11 10.79 -1.15 -3.71
N MET A 12 10.68 -2.49 -3.69
CA MET A 12 9.40 -3.19 -3.81
C MET A 12 8.41 -2.78 -2.71
N TYR A 13 8.88 -2.62 -1.48
CA TYR A 13 8.04 -2.15 -0.38
C TYR A 13 7.54 -0.71 -0.61
N CYS A 14 8.42 0.21 -0.98
CA CYS A 14 8.03 1.59 -1.30
C CYS A 14 7.03 1.63 -2.46
N LEU A 15 7.25 0.82 -3.51
CA LEU A 15 6.35 0.72 -4.65
C LEU A 15 4.96 0.21 -4.22
N GLY A 16 4.93 -0.83 -3.38
CA GLY A 16 3.69 -1.38 -2.83
C GLY A 16 2.91 -0.36 -2.00
N LEU A 17 3.60 0.44 -1.17
CA LEU A 17 2.97 1.53 -0.42
C LEU A 17 2.37 2.61 -1.34
N ILE A 18 3.11 3.03 -2.36
CA ILE A 18 2.63 4.02 -3.33
C ILE A 18 1.38 3.49 -4.05
N LEU A 19 1.40 2.22 -4.49
CA LEU A 19 0.26 1.57 -5.12
C LEU A 19 -0.95 1.47 -4.18
N LEU A 20 -0.72 1.14 -2.90
CA LEU A 20 -1.77 1.10 -1.88
C LEU A 20 -2.47 2.46 -1.73
N CYS A 21 -1.71 3.56 -1.80
CA CYS A 21 -2.26 4.92 -1.77
C CYS A 21 -3.01 5.28 -3.06
N LEU A 22 -2.46 4.93 -4.23
CA LEU A 22 -3.04 5.30 -5.53
C LEU A 22 -4.34 4.56 -5.84
N VAL A 23 -4.46 3.28 -5.47
CA VAL A 23 -5.68 2.49 -5.66
C VAL A 23 -6.86 3.06 -4.87
N SER A 24 -6.59 3.89 -3.86
CA SER A 24 -7.61 4.51 -3.01
C SER A 24 -8.15 5.83 -3.53
N VAL A 25 -7.48 6.47 -4.49
CA VAL A 25 -7.97 7.72 -5.08
C VAL A 25 -9.11 7.36 -6.02
N ASP A 26 -10.28 7.93 -5.75
CA ASP A 26 -11.45 7.75 -6.61
C ASP A 26 -11.05 8.11 -8.05
N LYS A 27 -11.08 7.12 -8.94
CA LYS A 27 -10.51 7.18 -10.29
C LYS A 27 -11.08 8.35 -11.10
N TYR A 28 -12.27 8.81 -10.71
CA TYR A 28 -13.03 9.88 -11.34
C TYR A 28 -13.11 11.15 -10.49
N SER A 29 -12.41 11.24 -9.35
CA SER A 29 -12.35 12.46 -8.52
C SER A 29 -11.95 13.70 -9.30
N TRP A 30 -10.94 13.56 -10.18
CA TRP A 30 -10.49 14.63 -11.07
C TRP A 30 -11.61 15.17 -11.99
N MET A 31 -12.63 14.36 -12.31
CA MET A 31 -13.75 14.82 -13.14
C MET A 31 -14.63 15.80 -12.38
N SER A 32 -14.86 15.55 -11.09
CA SER A 32 -15.62 16.48 -10.24
C SER A 32 -14.87 17.78 -9.96
N GLU A 33 -13.52 17.77 -10.06
CA GLU A 33 -12.70 18.98 -9.99
C GLU A 33 -12.75 19.81 -11.28
N MET A 34 -12.85 19.16 -12.45
CA MET A 34 -12.92 19.85 -13.75
C MET A 34 -14.34 20.28 -14.14
N ASP A 35 -15.35 19.52 -13.74
CA ASP A 35 -16.76 19.81 -14.01
C ASP A 35 -17.60 19.67 -12.73
N PRO A 36 -17.96 20.79 -12.08
CA PRO A 36 -18.75 20.76 -10.85
C PRO A 36 -20.20 20.28 -11.07
N SER A 37 -20.64 20.08 -12.32
CA SER A 37 -21.93 19.45 -12.62
C SER A 37 -21.91 17.92 -12.45
N VAL A 38 -20.72 17.31 -12.34
CA VAL A 38 -20.53 15.90 -12.02
C VAL A 38 -20.27 15.76 -10.52
N PRO A 39 -21.25 15.27 -9.72
CA PRO A 39 -21.05 15.10 -8.29
C PRO A 39 -19.93 14.09 -8.00
N ALA A 40 -19.05 14.41 -7.04
CA ALA A 40 -18.06 13.45 -6.55
C ALA A 40 -18.77 12.17 -6.07
N GLY A 41 -18.32 11.01 -6.55
CA GLY A 41 -18.94 9.71 -6.26
C GLY A 41 -20.22 9.38 -7.05
N SER A 42 -20.67 10.22 -8.00
CA SER A 42 -21.83 9.88 -8.86
C SER A 42 -21.50 8.81 -9.91
N VAL A 43 -20.22 8.69 -10.27
CA VAL A 43 -19.70 7.60 -11.08
C VAL A 43 -19.34 6.50 -10.10
N THR A 44 -20.23 5.51 -9.95
CA THR A 44 -19.94 4.30 -9.19
C THR A 44 -18.79 3.56 -9.89
N ALA A 45 -17.56 3.86 -9.50
CA ALA A 45 -16.48 2.92 -9.69
C ALA A 45 -16.81 1.70 -8.84
N ASP A 46 -16.74 0.49 -9.40
CA ASP A 46 -16.98 -0.76 -8.68
C ASP A 46 -16.03 -0.89 -7.48
N THR A 47 -16.45 -0.36 -6.32
CA THR A 47 -15.68 -0.28 -5.07
C THR A 47 -15.24 -1.66 -4.57
N SER A 48 -16.03 -2.68 -4.89
CA SER A 48 -15.73 -4.11 -4.70
C SER A 48 -14.35 -4.51 -5.22
N ASN A 49 -13.99 -4.08 -6.44
CA ASN A 49 -12.74 -4.52 -7.07
C ASN A 49 -11.52 -3.77 -6.52
N SER A 50 -11.67 -2.50 -6.15
CA SER A 50 -10.58 -1.71 -5.55
C SER A 50 -10.20 -2.21 -4.15
N ASP A 51 -11.17 -2.66 -3.35
CA ASP A 51 -10.89 -3.20 -2.02
C ASP A 51 -10.18 -4.55 -2.07
N LEU A 52 -10.61 -5.45 -2.96
CA LEU A 52 -9.90 -6.71 -3.20
C LEU A 52 -8.47 -6.48 -3.71
N THR A 53 -8.28 -5.52 -4.62
CA THR A 53 -6.96 -5.16 -5.16
C THR A 53 -6.05 -4.59 -4.07
N SER A 54 -6.57 -3.69 -3.22
CA SER A 54 -5.83 -3.11 -2.10
C SER A 54 -5.44 -4.17 -1.06
N LEU A 55 -6.36 -5.10 -0.75
CA LEU A 55 -6.09 -6.22 0.14
C LEU A 55 -5.00 -7.15 -0.43
N LEU A 56 -5.00 -7.40 -1.74
CA LEU A 56 -3.97 -8.20 -2.40
C LEU A 56 -2.59 -7.53 -2.35
N ILE A 57 -2.53 -6.21 -2.57
CA ILE A 57 -1.29 -5.41 -2.43
C ILE A 57 -0.79 -5.45 -0.99
N PHE A 58 -1.67 -5.31 -0.01
CA PHE A 58 -1.33 -5.38 1.41
C PHE A 58 -0.75 -6.75 1.80
N ILE A 59 -1.37 -7.85 1.36
CA ILE A 59 -0.84 -9.20 1.56
C ILE A 59 0.55 -9.33 0.93
N GLY A 60 0.73 -8.81 -0.29
CA GLY A 60 2.04 -8.80 -0.97
C GLY A 60 3.12 -8.10 -0.14
N ILE A 61 2.81 -6.92 0.42
CA ILE A 61 3.71 -6.16 1.29
C ILE A 61 4.11 -6.97 2.54
N ILE A 62 3.14 -7.64 3.19
CA ILE A 62 3.40 -8.48 4.37
C ILE A 62 4.33 -9.64 4.00
N VAL A 63 4.07 -10.33 2.90
CA VAL A 63 4.89 -11.46 2.44
C VAL A 63 6.33 -11.01 2.16
N ILE A 64 6.50 -9.88 1.48
CA ILE A 64 7.82 -9.30 1.19
C ILE A 64 8.57 -8.98 2.49
N GLN A 65 7.90 -8.37 3.48
CA GLN A 65 8.49 -8.10 4.79
C GLN A 65 8.85 -9.39 5.55
N PHE A 66 7.99 -10.40 5.48
CA PHE A 66 8.21 -11.68 6.16
C PHE A 66 9.46 -12.39 5.61
N ILE A 67 9.60 -12.44 4.27
CA ILE A 67 10.81 -12.94 3.61
C ILE A 67 12.03 -12.12 4.04
N SER A 68 11.90 -10.79 4.06
CA SER A 68 12.99 -9.90 4.46
C SER A 68 13.43 -10.11 5.92
N VAL A 69 12.52 -10.49 6.84
CA VAL A 69 12.84 -10.79 8.24
C VAL A 69 13.49 -12.16 8.42
N ILE A 70 13.05 -13.17 7.67
CA ILE A 70 13.61 -14.54 7.74
C ILE A 70 15.06 -14.57 7.24
N PHE A 71 15.33 -13.92 6.10
CA PHE A 71 16.66 -13.96 5.48
C PHE A 71 17.68 -13.01 6.10
N GLU A 72 17.25 -12.07 6.94
CA GLU A 72 18.13 -11.07 7.54
C GLU A 72 18.61 -11.50 8.94
N LYS A 73 19.92 -11.63 9.10
CA LYS A 73 20.56 -12.10 10.34
C LYS A 73 20.63 -11.01 11.42
N SER A 74 20.53 -9.74 11.04
CA SER A 74 20.76 -8.60 11.94
C SER A 74 19.50 -8.22 12.74
N ARG A 75 19.60 -8.24 14.09
CA ARG A 75 18.51 -7.83 15.00
C ARG A 75 17.99 -6.41 14.73
N LYS A 76 18.88 -5.46 14.39
CA LYS A 76 18.49 -4.07 14.08
C LYS A 76 17.58 -3.98 12.85
N MET A 77 17.81 -4.88 11.88
CA MET A 77 17.06 -4.87 10.62
C MET A 77 15.73 -5.61 10.73
N LYS A 78 15.65 -6.62 11.61
CA LYS A 78 14.36 -7.22 12.01
C LYS A 78 13.46 -6.17 12.66
N LEU A 79 14.01 -5.33 13.55
CA LEU A 79 13.27 -4.22 14.16
C LEU A 79 12.74 -3.24 13.09
N LEU A 80 13.58 -2.87 12.13
CA LEU A 80 13.19 -1.99 11.00
C LEU A 80 12.04 -2.56 10.18
N ALA A 81 12.08 -3.86 9.88
CA ALA A 81 11.00 -4.53 9.14
C ALA A 81 9.68 -4.54 9.94
N VAL A 82 9.74 -4.73 11.26
CA VAL A 82 8.55 -4.63 12.14
C VAL A 82 7.99 -3.21 12.16
N VAL A 83 8.85 -2.19 12.21
CA VAL A 83 8.41 -0.79 12.14
C VAL A 83 7.75 -0.50 10.79
N LEU A 84 8.32 -0.96 9.67
CA LEU A 84 7.69 -0.86 8.36
C LEU A 84 6.35 -1.61 8.29
N ALA A 85 6.22 -2.77 8.95
CA ALA A 85 4.95 -3.50 9.02
C ALA A 85 3.88 -2.68 9.75
N LEU A 86 4.25 -2.08 10.88
CA LEU A 86 3.38 -1.19 11.65
C LEU A 86 2.94 0.03 10.85
N ILE A 87 3.85 0.64 10.09
CA ILE A 87 3.51 1.78 9.21
C ILE A 87 2.52 1.34 8.13
N ALA A 88 2.77 0.21 7.45
CA ALA A 88 1.86 -0.30 6.43
C ALA A 88 0.47 -0.62 7.00
N ALA A 89 0.41 -1.22 8.20
CA ALA A 89 -0.84 -1.46 8.91
C ALA A 89 -1.55 -0.14 9.26
N GLY A 90 -0.82 0.86 9.74
CA GLY A 90 -1.36 2.19 10.02
C GLY A 90 -1.94 2.86 8.78
N VAL A 91 -1.25 2.78 7.63
CA VAL A 91 -1.73 3.32 6.35
C VAL A 91 -3.00 2.58 5.90
N PHE A 92 -3.03 1.25 6.02
CA PHE A 92 -4.20 0.45 5.65
C PHE A 92 -5.42 0.76 6.53
N ILE A 93 -5.23 0.91 7.84
CA ILE A 93 -6.30 1.27 8.79
C ILE A 93 -6.77 2.71 8.56
N ALA A 94 -5.86 3.67 8.40
CA ALA A 94 -6.19 5.06 8.10
C ALA A 94 -7.02 5.15 6.82
N ARG A 95 -6.67 4.37 5.79
CA ARG A 95 -7.49 4.23 4.57
C ARG A 95 -8.90 3.72 4.88
N THR A 96 -9.03 2.67 5.69
CA THR A 96 -10.35 2.06 5.97
C THR A 96 -11.26 2.94 6.85
N HIS A 97 -10.70 3.89 7.58
CA HIS A 97 -11.45 4.76 8.49
C HIS A 97 -11.74 6.17 7.95
N TYR A 98 -11.01 6.65 6.93
CA TYR A 98 -11.17 7.99 6.35
C TYR A 98 -11.87 8.00 4.96
N LEU A 99 -12.32 6.85 4.47
CA LEU A 99 -13.20 6.67 3.30
C LEU A 99 -14.53 6.09 3.76
#